data_AF-A0A938TLY4-F1
#
_entry.id   AF-A0A938TLY4-F1
#
_cell.length_a   1.000
_cell.length_b   1.000
_cell.length_c   1.000
_cell.angle_alpha   90.00
_cell.angle_beta   90.00
_cell.angle_gamma   90.00
#
_symmetry.space_group_name_H-M   'P 1'
#
loop_
_entity.id
_entity.type
_entity.pdbx_description
1 polymer ?
#
loop_
_entity_poly.entity_id
_entity_poly.type
_entity_poly.pdbx_seq_one_letter_code
_entity_poly.pdbx_strand_id
1 'polypeptide(L)' 'MQQGSQKPDLIYLTGGMARAALTRECVSAVFPDVPLADSNHFLSVTEGLTLRAARIFEQAR' A
#
# COMPACT_ATOMS: atom_id res chain seq x y z
N MET A 1 20.66 -0.73 9.95
CA MET A 1 19.62 -1.58 9.33
C MET A 1 20.00 -1.76 7.87
N GLN A 2 20.02 -2.99 7.34
CA GLN A 2 20.38 -3.26 5.95
C GLN A 2 19.08 -3.43 5.15
N GLN A 3 18.79 -2.53 4.21
CA GLN A 3 17.65 -2.65 3.31
C GLN A 3 17.97 -3.61 2.16
N GLY A 4 16.93 -4.14 1.50
CA GLY A 4 17.12 -4.91 0.27
C GLY A 4 17.76 -4.06 -0.82
N SER A 5 18.53 -4.68 -1.71
CA SER A 5 19.29 -3.97 -2.76
C SER A 5 18.44 -3.46 -3.93
N GLN A 6 17.12 -3.66 -3.90
CA GLN A 6 16.21 -3.26 -4.97
C GLN A 6 15.34 -2.08 -4.54
N LYS A 7 15.24 -1.08 -5.42
CA LYS A 7 14.37 0.08 -5.24
C LYS A 7 12.93 -0.29 -5.66
N PRO A 8 11.91 0.04 -4.86
CA PRO A 8 10.52 -0.17 -5.27
C PRO A 8 10.12 0.84 -6.36
N ASP A 9 9.23 0.41 -7.26
CA ASP A 9 8.66 1.27 -8.30
C ASP A 9 7.50 2.13 -7.78
N LEU A 10 6.80 1.69 -6.74
CA LEU A 10 5.63 2.35 -6.15
C LEU A 10 5.45 1.91 -4.70
N ILE A 11 5.01 2.82 -3.83
CA ILE A 11 4.72 2.54 -2.41
C ILE A 11 3.24 2.81 -2.12
N TYR A 12 2.55 1.82 -1.56
CA TYR A 12 1.20 1.98 -1.02
C TYR A 12 1.27 2.09 0.50
N LEU A 13 0.70 3.17 1.06
CA LEU A 13 0.52 3.30 2.50
C LEU A 13 -0.85 2.75 2.90
N THR A 14 -0.89 1.86 3.89
CA THR A 14 -2.14 1.26 4.38
C THR A 14 -2.21 1.34 5.91
N GLY A 15 -3.43 1.19 6.46
CA GLY A 15 -3.69 1.31 7.88
C GLY A 15 -3.93 2.75 8.35
N GLY A 16 -4.34 2.93 9.61
CA GLY A 16 -4.73 4.23 10.15
C GLY A 16 -3.60 5.28 10.12
N MET A 17 -2.36 4.84 10.34
CA MET A 17 -1.17 5.73 10.36
C MET A 17 -0.80 6.28 8.98
N ALA A 18 -1.26 5.66 7.88
CA ALA A 18 -1.01 6.18 6.53
C ALA A 18 -1.58 7.58 6.29
N ARG A 19 -2.54 8.01 7.12
CA ARG A 19 -3.13 9.37 7.09
C ARG A 19 -2.25 10.43 7.76
N ALA A 20 -1.27 10.02 8.56
CA ALA A 20 -0.40 10.97 9.25
C ALA A 20 0.60 11.57 8.25
N ALA A 21 0.70 12.90 8.23
CA ALA A 21 1.68 13.62 7.42
C ALA A 21 3.11 13.13 7.70
N LEU A 22 3.43 12.92 8.98
CA LEU A 22 4.72 12.38 9.42
C LEU A 22 5.07 11.05 8.75
N THR A 23 4.09 10.15 8.55
CA THR A 23 4.35 8.87 7.88
C THR A 23 4.76 9.09 6.43
N ARG A 24 4.10 10.00 5.71
CA ARG A 24 4.47 10.35 4.33
C ARG A 24 5.85 11.02 4.26
N GLU A 25 6.15 11.93 5.18
CA GLU A 25 7.44 12.61 5.27
C GLU A 25 8.58 11.62 5.51
N CYS A 26 8.44 10.74 6.51
CA CYS A 26 9.46 9.73 6.81
C CYS A 26 9.70 8.79 5.64
N VAL A 27 8.64 8.33 4.96
CA VAL A 27 8.78 7.43 3.81
C VAL A 27 9.41 8.15 2.62
N SER A 28 9.03 9.41 2.36
CA SER A 28 9.62 10.22 1.29
C SER A 28 11.10 10.54 1.54
N ALA A 29 11.50 10.70 2.80
CA ALA A 29 12.91 10.90 3.16
C ALA A 29 13.77 9.66 2.86
N VAL A 30 13.20 8.46 2.98
CA VAL A 30 13.90 7.20 2.66
C VAL A 30 13.85 6.89 1.16
N PHE A 31 12.75 7.22 0.49
CA PHE A 31 12.50 6.92 -0.91
C PHE A 31 12.10 8.18 -1.72
N PRO A 32 13.02 9.12 -1.94
CA PRO A 32 12.68 10.44 -2.49
C PRO A 32 12.10 10.42 -3.91
N ASP A 33 12.49 9.45 -4.75
CA ASP A 33 12.00 9.36 -6.13
C ASP A 33 11.00 8.21 -6.35
N VAL A 34 10.52 7.58 -5.28
CA VAL A 34 9.51 6.52 -5.41
C VAL A 34 8.13 7.14 -5.19
N PRO A 35 7.21 7.01 -6.16
CA PRO A 35 5.87 7.52 -6.01
C PRO A 35 5.15 6.86 -4.83
N LEU A 36 4.37 7.67 -4.11
CA LEU A 36 3.47 7.25 -3.03
C LEU A 36 2.05 7.23 -3.58
N ALA A 37 1.43 6.05 -3.60
CA ALA A 37 0.06 5.88 -4.04
C ALA A 37 -0.93 6.31 -2.95
N ASP A 38 -1.87 7.18 -3.33
CA ASP A 38 -3.00 7.56 -2.49
C ASP A 38 -4.16 6.58 -2.73
N SER A 39 -4.03 5.36 -2.20
CA SER A 39 -5.14 4.41 -2.15
C SER A 39 -5.98 4.65 -0.89
N ASN A 40 -7.23 4.20 -0.86
CA ASN A 40 -8.08 4.21 0.33
C ASN A 40 -7.40 3.51 1.51
N HIS A 41 -6.63 4.27 2.31
CA HIS A 41 -5.63 3.74 3.22
C HIS A 41 -6.22 2.78 4.26
N PHE A 42 -7.48 3.00 4.63
CA PHE A 42 -8.16 2.25 5.68
C PHE A 42 -8.86 1.00 5.15
N LEU A 43 -9.54 1.08 4.01
CA LEU A 43 -10.31 -0.04 3.46
C LEU A 43 -9.52 -0.90 2.48
N SER A 44 -8.33 -0.48 2.04
CA SER A 44 -7.52 -1.18 1.03
C SER A 44 -7.37 -2.69 1.26
N VAL A 45 -7.18 -3.12 2.52
CA VAL A 45 -7.07 -4.54 2.88
C VAL A 45 -8.43 -5.24 2.69
N THR A 46 -9.50 -4.66 3.23
CA THR A 46 -10.86 -5.21 3.10
C THR A 46 -11.31 -5.26 1.64
N GLU A 47 -11.06 -4.21 0.87
CA GLU A 47 -11.33 -4.14 -0.58
C GLU A 47 -10.58 -5.25 -1.33
N GLY A 48 -9.29 -5.44 -1.03
CA GLY A 48 -8.49 -6.52 -1.61
C GLY A 48 -9.06 -7.91 -1.30
N LEU A 49 -9.53 -8.13 -0.07
CA LEU A 49 -10.18 -9.39 0.32
C LEU A 49 -11.51 -9.59 -0.41
N THR A 50 -12.34 -8.55 -0.54
CA THR A 50 -13.60 -8.61 -1.29
C THR A 50 -13.34 -8.94 -2.76
N LEU A 51 -12.39 -8.27 -3.41
CA LEU A 51 -12.01 -8.54 -4.80
C LEU A 51 -11.46 -9.97 -4.97
N ARG A 52 -10.71 -10.46 -4.00
CA ARG A 52 -10.19 -11.84 -4.02
C ARG A 52 -11.30 -12.87 -3.83
N ALA A 53 -12.23 -12.63 -2.91
CA ALA A 53 -13.38 -13.50 -2.68
C ALA A 53 -14.28 -13.55 -3.92
N ALA A 54 -14.59 -12.41 -4.54
CA ALA A 54 -15.33 -12.34 -5.80
C ALA A 54 -14.66 -13.21 -6.88
N ARG A 55 -13.34 -13.09 -7.08
CA ARG A 55 -12.61 -13.95 -8.02
C ARG A 55 -12.71 -15.44 -7.70
N ILE A 56 -12.57 -15.83 -6.43
CA ILE A 56 -12.60 -17.25 -6.05
C ILE A 56 -14.01 -17.84 -6.17
N PHE A 57 -15.04 -17.10 -5.76
CA PHE A 57 -16.39 -17.63 -5.59
C PHE A 57 -17.36 -17.29 -6.74
N GLU A 58 -17.12 -16.22 -7.50
CA GLU A 58 -17.93 -15.88 -8.68
C GLU A 58 -17.45 -16.63 -9.93
N GLN A 59 -16.16 -17.01 -10.01
CA GLN A 59 -15.66 -17.90 -11.08
C GLN A 59 -16.04 -19.37 -10.85
N ALA A 60 -16.59 -19.72 -9.69
CA ALA A 60 -17.00 -21.08 -9.32
C ALA A 60 -18.49 -21.36 -9.61
N ARG A 61 -19.19 -20.45 -10.30
CA ARG A 61 -20.57 -20.62 -10.76
C ARG A 61 -20.63 -21.09 -12.21
#